data_AF-U4QVX5-F1
#
_entry.id   AF-U4QVX5-F1
#
_cell.length_a   1.000
_cell.length_b   1.000
_cell.length_c   1.000
_cell.angle_alpha   90.00
_cell.angle_beta   90.00
_cell.angle_gamma   90.00
#
_symmetry.space_group_name_H-M   'P 1'
#
loop_
_entity.id
_entity.type
_entity.pdbx_description
1 polymer ?
#
loop_
_entity_poly.entity_id
_entity_poly.type
_entity_poly.pdbx_seq_one_letter_code
_entity_poly.pdbx_strand_id
1 'polypeptide(L)'
;MDLTKQFPRSPVDRLGGMDHLKRVIDKARAHVAGTLGEYTYNCPLDQAFFSFFGLDHEKFAEAVKSRPGDQDMLAWVHSQAPRSKNPEEVESFNREYESRSPDSPEKWEYFRSVRDSLAPGRTDITTWVKLLDLEEKRPV
;
A
#
# COMPACT_ATOMS: atom_id res chain seq x y z
N MET A 1 13.92 -6.70 -1.44
CA MET A 1 13.15 -7.64 -2.29
C MET A 1 13.14 -7.09 -3.70
N ASP A 2 13.00 -7.94 -4.71
CA ASP A 2 13.11 -7.53 -6.12
C ASP A 2 11.73 -7.41 -6.79
N LEU A 3 11.19 -6.19 -6.90
CA LEU A 3 9.87 -5.94 -7.52
C LEU A 3 9.90 -5.90 -9.05
N THR A 4 11.08 -6.09 -9.66
CA THR A 4 11.16 -6.31 -11.12
C THR A 4 10.65 -7.71 -11.52
N LYS A 5 10.47 -8.62 -10.54
CA LYS A 5 10.11 -10.03 -10.76
C LYS A 5 8.87 -10.50 -10.01
N GLN A 6 8.41 -9.75 -9.02
CA GLN A 6 7.25 -10.11 -8.19
C GLN A 6 6.52 -8.87 -7.73
N PHE A 7 5.25 -9.04 -7.36
CA PHE A 7 4.44 -7.97 -6.81
C PHE A 7 4.74 -7.77 -5.31
N PRO A 8 4.71 -6.53 -4.78
CA PRO A 8 4.65 -6.32 -3.35
C PRO A 8 3.32 -6.87 -2.83
N ARG A 9 3.22 -7.14 -1.52
CA ARG A 9 2.02 -7.74 -0.91
C ARG A 9 0.76 -6.90 -1.15
N SER A 10 -0.39 -7.57 -0.98
CA SER A 10 -1.72 -6.98 -1.18
C SER A 10 -1.89 -5.72 -0.33
N PRO A 11 -2.59 -4.69 -0.85
CA PRO A 11 -3.03 -3.55 -0.06
C PRO A 11 -3.77 -3.92 1.23
N VAL A 12 -4.49 -5.05 1.26
CA VAL A 12 -5.30 -5.52 2.41
C VAL A 12 -4.70 -6.73 3.13
N ASP A 13 -3.45 -7.11 2.80
CA ASP A 13 -2.68 -8.03 3.63
C ASP A 13 -2.18 -7.27 4.88
N ARG A 14 -2.96 -7.34 5.95
CA ARG A 14 -2.77 -6.53 7.15
C ARG A 14 -1.56 -6.97 7.99
N LEU A 15 -0.91 -5.99 8.62
CA LEU A 15 0.09 -6.19 9.69
C LEU A 15 -0.22 -5.20 10.82
N GLY A 16 -0.32 -5.68 12.06
CA GLY A 16 -0.76 -4.84 13.17
C GLY A 16 -2.18 -4.26 12.98
N GLY A 17 -3.01 -4.95 12.20
CA GLY A 17 -4.34 -4.48 11.81
C GLY A 17 -4.35 -3.44 10.69
N MET A 18 -3.20 -2.89 10.29
CA MET A 18 -3.11 -1.83 9.28
C MET A 18 -3.05 -2.41 7.87
N ASP A 19 -3.91 -1.89 6.98
CA ASP A 19 -3.73 -2.02 5.54
C ASP A 19 -2.47 -1.30 5.09
N HIS A 20 -2.01 -1.63 3.88
CA HIS A 20 -0.85 -1.06 3.20
C HIS A 20 0.51 -1.29 3.87
N LEU A 21 0.60 -1.55 5.18
CA LEU A 21 1.88 -1.63 5.90
C LEU A 21 2.82 -2.67 5.29
N LYS A 22 2.35 -3.89 5.03
CA LYS A 22 3.17 -4.93 4.37
C LYS A 22 3.63 -4.49 2.98
N ARG A 23 2.71 -3.93 2.19
CA ARG A 23 2.97 -3.44 0.84
C ARG A 23 4.01 -2.32 0.82
N VAL A 24 3.96 -1.37 1.75
CA VAL A 24 4.92 -0.26 1.81
C VAL A 24 6.26 -0.68 2.40
N ILE A 25 6.30 -1.65 3.33
CA ILE A 25 7.55 -2.32 3.74
C ILE A 25 8.24 -2.91 2.51
N ASP A 26 7.48 -3.62 1.68
CA ASP A 26 7.99 -4.27 0.49
C ASP A 26 8.58 -3.27 -0.50
N LYS A 27 7.82 -2.21 -0.80
CA LYS A 27 8.26 -1.12 -1.67
C LYS A 27 9.46 -0.36 -1.11
N ALA A 28 9.51 -0.12 0.20
CA ALA A 28 10.67 0.52 0.84
C ALA A 28 11.94 -0.34 0.70
N ARG A 29 11.82 -1.66 0.90
CA ARG A 29 12.95 -2.59 0.70
C ARG A 29 13.41 -2.62 -0.76
N ALA A 30 12.48 -2.56 -1.71
CA ALA A 30 12.80 -2.51 -3.12
C ALA A 30 13.45 -1.18 -3.52
N HIS A 31 12.96 -0.06 -2.96
CA HIS A 31 13.54 1.26 -3.14
C HIS A 31 14.99 1.32 -2.66
N VAL A 32 15.25 0.86 -1.43
CA VAL A 32 16.60 0.78 -0.87
C VAL A 32 17.52 -0.12 -1.70
N ALA A 33 17.00 -1.20 -2.26
CA ALA A 33 17.77 -2.15 -3.06
C ALA A 33 17.88 -1.75 -4.55
N GLY A 34 17.27 -0.65 -4.99
CA GLY A 34 17.26 -0.24 -6.40
C GLY A 34 16.51 -1.21 -7.33
N THR A 35 15.51 -1.92 -6.82
CA THR A 35 14.79 -2.99 -7.53
C THR A 35 13.28 -2.77 -7.54
N LEU A 36 12.86 -1.52 -7.70
CA LEU A 36 11.44 -1.12 -7.74
C LEU A 36 10.71 -1.58 -9.01
N GLY A 37 11.39 -1.67 -10.15
CA GLY A 37 10.73 -1.90 -11.44
C GLY A 37 9.75 -0.77 -11.75
N GLU A 38 8.52 -1.13 -12.15
CA GLU A 38 7.44 -0.18 -12.46
C GLU A 38 6.77 0.44 -11.22
N TYR A 39 7.13 -0.01 -10.01
CA TYR A 39 6.59 0.54 -8.79
C TYR A 39 7.28 1.84 -8.38
N THR A 40 6.50 2.79 -7.85
CA THR A 40 7.03 4.03 -7.27
C THR A 40 6.88 4.01 -5.76
N TYR A 41 8.00 4.11 -5.03
CA TYR A 41 7.99 4.34 -3.58
C TYR A 41 7.62 5.80 -3.27
N ASN A 42 6.86 6.02 -2.22
CA ASN A 42 6.27 7.30 -1.87
C ASN A 42 5.28 7.84 -2.93
N CYS A 43 4.56 6.95 -3.61
CA CYS A 43 3.44 7.32 -4.49
C CYS A 43 2.21 7.77 -3.66
N PRO A 44 1.13 8.30 -4.27
CA PRO A 44 -0.02 8.83 -3.52
C PRO A 44 -0.64 7.88 -2.48
N LEU A 45 -0.65 6.55 -2.72
CA LEU A 45 -1.13 5.58 -1.72
C LEU A 45 -0.18 5.43 -0.53
N ASP A 46 1.13 5.46 -0.76
CA ASP A 46 2.13 5.44 0.31
C ASP A 46 2.06 6.72 1.14
N GLN A 47 1.92 7.87 0.47
CA GLN A 47 1.76 9.17 1.12
C GLN A 47 0.53 9.19 2.00
N ALA A 48 -0.60 8.63 1.56
CA ALA A 48 -1.81 8.53 2.39
C ALA A 48 -1.55 7.75 3.69
N PHE A 49 -0.85 6.61 3.61
CA PHE A 49 -0.45 5.83 4.78
C PHE A 49 0.50 6.62 5.70
N PHE A 50 1.56 7.20 5.14
CA PHE A 50 2.55 7.96 5.91
C PHE A 50 1.94 9.19 6.57
N SER A 51 1.14 9.96 5.86
CA SER A 51 0.44 11.13 6.41
C SER A 51 -0.55 10.75 7.50
N PHE A 52 -1.32 9.66 7.33
CA PHE A 52 -2.29 9.24 8.34
C PHE A 52 -1.62 8.90 9.68
N PHE A 53 -0.53 8.13 9.64
CA PHE A 53 0.19 7.70 10.85
C PHE A 53 1.26 8.69 11.32
N GLY A 54 1.51 9.78 10.58
CA GLY A 54 2.54 10.76 10.92
C GLY A 54 3.97 10.21 10.77
N LEU A 55 4.18 9.36 9.77
CA LEU A 55 5.46 8.76 9.45
C LEU A 55 6.18 9.53 8.34
N ASP A 56 7.50 9.52 8.39
CA ASP A 56 8.37 10.08 7.36
C ASP A 56 8.86 8.94 6.45
N HIS A 57 8.69 9.09 5.13
CA HIS A 57 9.01 8.03 4.17
C HIS A 57 10.51 7.75 4.05
N GLU A 58 11.38 8.74 4.27
CA GLU A 58 12.83 8.57 4.23
C GLU A 58 13.30 7.83 5.48
N LYS A 59 12.77 8.20 6.65
CA LYS A 59 13.04 7.47 7.91
C LYS A 59 12.51 6.05 7.87
N PHE A 60 11.35 5.83 7.23
CA PHE A 60 10.80 4.51 7.02
C PHE A 60 11.72 3.65 6.12
N ALA A 61 12.21 4.22 5.01
CA ALA A 61 13.16 3.55 4.12
C ALA A 61 14.51 3.27 4.79
N GLU A 62 14.98 4.16 5.65
CA GLU A 62 16.17 3.89 6.46
C GLU A 62 15.93 2.77 7.47
N ALA A 63 14.75 2.76 8.12
CA ALA A 63 14.42 1.77 9.14
C ALA A 63 14.40 0.33 8.62
N VAL A 64 13.96 0.10 7.37
CA VAL A 64 13.91 -1.25 6.79
C VAL A 64 15.28 -1.87 6.55
N LYS A 65 16.37 -1.07 6.49
CA LYS A 65 17.74 -1.57 6.27
C LYS A 65 18.23 -2.48 7.39
N SER A 66 17.85 -2.17 8.64
CA SER A 66 18.27 -2.91 9.85
C SER A 66 17.17 -3.77 10.46
N ARG A 67 15.99 -3.82 9.83
CA ARG A 67 14.80 -4.53 10.34
C ARG A 67 14.30 -5.52 9.29
N PRO A 68 14.80 -6.77 9.27
CA PRO A 68 14.48 -7.73 8.22
C PRO A 68 13.06 -8.29 8.34
N GLY A 69 12.50 -8.37 9.56
CA GLY A 69 11.17 -8.94 9.80
C GLY A 69 10.04 -7.92 9.76
N ASP A 70 8.83 -8.41 9.49
CA ASP A 70 7.60 -7.63 9.61
C ASP A 70 7.38 -7.15 11.06
N GLN A 71 7.63 -8.01 12.04
CA GLN A 71 7.45 -7.66 13.46
C GLN A 71 8.43 -6.57 13.90
N ASP A 72 9.65 -6.55 13.37
CA ASP A 72 10.62 -5.50 13.63
C ASP A 72 10.14 -4.15 13.10
N MET A 73 9.58 -4.15 11.88
CA MET A 73 9.00 -2.95 11.27
C MET A 73 7.71 -2.50 11.97
N LEU A 74 6.85 -3.44 12.39
CA LEU A 74 5.65 -3.13 13.16
C LEU A 74 6.01 -2.48 14.50
N ALA A 75 7.00 -3.01 15.22
CA ALA A 75 7.49 -2.42 16.46
C ALA A 75 8.04 -1.00 16.25
N TRP A 76 8.78 -0.79 15.15
CA TRP A 76 9.26 0.54 14.78
C TRP A 76 8.13 1.51 14.46
N VAL A 77 7.13 1.08 13.68
CA VAL A 77 5.94 1.91 13.37
C VAL A 77 5.22 2.30 14.66
N HIS A 78 4.99 1.35 15.57
CA HIS A 78 4.37 1.64 16.87
C HIS A 78 5.19 2.62 17.73
N SER A 79 6.52 2.59 17.62
CA SER A 79 7.41 3.53 18.33
C SER A 79 7.36 4.94 17.74
N GLN A 80 7.18 5.06 16.43
CA GLN A 80 7.20 6.35 15.73
C GLN A 80 5.81 7.00 15.63
N ALA A 81 4.75 6.19 15.61
CA ALA A 81 3.38 6.61 15.38
C ALA A 81 2.45 6.07 16.47
N PRO A 82 2.25 6.80 17.60
CA PRO A 82 1.33 6.35 18.66
C PRO A 82 -0.09 6.02 18.15
N ARG A 83 -0.54 6.72 17.10
CA ARG A 83 -1.82 6.48 16.41
C ARG A 83 -1.97 5.04 15.89
N SER A 84 -0.89 4.43 15.43
CA SER A 84 -0.88 3.04 14.92
C SER A 84 -1.19 1.99 16.00
N LYS A 85 -1.08 2.35 17.29
CA LYS A 85 -1.40 1.47 18.41
C LYS A 85 -2.87 1.55 18.84
N ASN A 86 -3.64 2.49 18.30
CA ASN A 86 -5.07 2.62 18.58
C ASN A 86 -5.86 1.84 17.52
N PRO A 87 -6.55 0.74 17.89
CA PRO A 87 -7.32 -0.06 16.95
C PRO A 87 -8.39 0.73 16.20
N GLU A 88 -9.08 1.67 16.86
CA GLU A 88 -10.14 2.46 16.22
C GLU A 88 -9.58 3.40 15.14
N GLU A 89 -8.41 3.96 15.38
CA GLU A 89 -7.71 4.80 14.38
C GLU A 89 -7.22 3.97 13.20
N VAL A 90 -6.69 2.77 13.46
CA VAL A 90 -6.28 1.82 12.42
C VAL A 90 -7.47 1.38 11.57
N GLU A 91 -8.61 1.05 12.19
CA GLU A 91 -9.84 0.72 11.47
C GLU A 91 -10.37 1.91 10.66
N SER A 92 -10.27 3.13 11.20
CA SER A 92 -10.64 4.35 10.49
C SER A 92 -9.78 4.55 9.23
N PHE A 93 -8.46 4.34 9.34
CA PHE A 93 -7.55 4.34 8.20
C PHE A 93 -7.95 3.30 7.16
N ASN A 94 -8.13 2.03 7.58
CA ASN A 94 -8.44 0.94 6.67
C ASN A 94 -9.73 1.23 5.88
N ARG A 95 -10.79 1.67 6.57
CA ARG A 95 -12.07 2.01 5.92
C ARG A 95 -11.90 3.12 4.88
N GLU A 96 -11.17 4.18 5.22
CA GLU A 96 -10.91 5.27 4.27
C GLU A 96 -10.06 4.77 3.09
N TYR A 97 -8.98 4.04 3.38
CA TYR A 97 -8.05 3.50 2.40
C TYR A 97 -8.73 2.55 1.41
N GLU A 98 -9.54 1.61 1.91
CA GLU A 98 -10.30 0.66 1.10
C GLU A 98 -11.38 1.34 0.24
N SER A 99 -11.92 2.48 0.68
CA SER A 99 -12.92 3.26 -0.07
C SER A 99 -12.36 4.19 -1.15
N ARG A 100 -11.03 4.36 -1.23
CA ARG A 100 -10.41 5.27 -2.20
C ARG A 100 -10.71 4.84 -3.62
N SER A 101 -11.45 5.68 -4.33
CA SER A 101 -11.77 5.57 -5.76
C SER A 101 -11.05 6.67 -6.54
N PRO A 102 -11.11 6.65 -7.89
CA PRO A 102 -10.68 7.79 -8.68
C PRO A 102 -11.46 9.06 -8.28
N ASP A 103 -10.76 10.19 -8.15
CA ASP A 103 -11.30 11.47 -7.66
C ASP A 103 -11.57 12.50 -8.78
N SER A 104 -11.30 12.12 -10.04
CA SER A 104 -11.54 12.94 -11.23
C SER A 104 -12.05 12.09 -12.40
N PRO A 105 -12.77 12.69 -13.37
CA PRO A 105 -13.22 11.98 -14.57
C PRO A 105 -12.08 11.30 -15.34
N GLU A 106 -10.92 11.95 -15.42
CA GLU A 106 -9.73 11.45 -16.13
C GLU A 106 -9.15 10.22 -15.42
N LYS A 107 -9.04 10.26 -14.09
CA LYS A 107 -8.63 9.09 -13.32
C LYS A 107 -9.64 7.95 -13.42
N TRP A 108 -10.93 8.28 -13.53
CA TRP A 108 -11.99 7.30 -13.76
C TRP A 108 -11.88 6.62 -15.14
N GLU A 109 -11.48 7.37 -16.17
CA GLU A 109 -11.22 6.82 -17.49
C GLU A 109 -10.03 5.86 -17.48
N TYR A 110 -8.91 6.26 -16.86
CA TYR A 110 -7.76 5.38 -16.64
C TYR A 110 -8.13 4.13 -15.83
N PHE A 111 -8.85 4.30 -14.73
CA PHE A 111 -9.27 3.18 -13.90
C PHE A 111 -10.10 2.16 -14.69
N ARG A 112 -11.08 2.64 -15.48
CA ARG A 112 -11.90 1.76 -16.32
C ARG A 112 -11.08 1.09 -17.41
N SER A 113 -10.13 1.79 -18.05
CA SER A 113 -9.30 1.18 -19.10
C SER A 113 -8.46 0.02 -18.55
N VAL A 114 -7.86 0.18 -17.36
CA VAL A 114 -7.13 -0.90 -16.70
C VAL A 114 -8.08 -2.05 -16.34
N ARG A 115 -9.20 -1.75 -15.66
CA ARG A 115 -10.18 -2.77 -15.26
C ARG A 115 -10.73 -3.53 -16.47
N ASP A 116 -11.07 -2.85 -17.55
CA ASP A 116 -11.68 -3.46 -18.72
C ASP A 116 -10.66 -4.31 -19.52
N SER A 117 -9.36 -4.02 -19.41
CA SER A 117 -8.30 -4.88 -19.95
C SER A 117 -8.10 -6.19 -19.17
N LEU A 118 -8.48 -6.21 -17.88
CA LEU A 118 -8.27 -7.33 -16.97
C LEU A 118 -9.54 -8.18 -16.74
N ALA A 119 -10.66 -7.51 -16.46
CA ALA A 119 -11.95 -8.11 -16.12
C ALA A 119 -13.11 -7.14 -16.44
N PRO A 120 -13.49 -6.96 -17.72
CA PRO A 120 -14.48 -5.96 -18.14
C PRO A 120 -15.88 -6.18 -17.54
N GLY A 121 -16.20 -7.40 -17.12
CA GLY A 121 -17.47 -7.71 -16.44
C GLY A 121 -17.51 -7.32 -14.95
N ARG A 122 -16.37 -6.99 -14.32
CA ARG A 122 -16.28 -6.67 -12.88
C ARG A 122 -16.58 -5.20 -12.59
N THR A 123 -17.74 -4.74 -13.03
CA THR A 123 -18.18 -3.35 -12.83
C THR A 123 -18.40 -2.98 -11.36
N ASP A 124 -18.45 -3.96 -10.46
CA ASP A 124 -18.45 -3.81 -9.00
C ASP A 124 -17.10 -3.31 -8.44
N ILE A 125 -16.00 -3.46 -9.19
CA ILE A 125 -14.68 -2.95 -8.79
C ILE A 125 -14.61 -1.45 -9.11
N THR A 126 -14.59 -0.64 -8.06
CA THR A 126 -14.58 0.84 -8.12
C THR A 126 -13.49 1.48 -7.26
N THR A 127 -12.72 0.69 -6.52
CA THR A 127 -11.68 1.18 -5.60
C THR A 127 -10.28 0.79 -6.04
N TRP A 128 -9.30 1.64 -5.76
CA TRP A 128 -7.91 1.43 -6.17
C TRP A 128 -7.31 0.15 -5.60
N VAL A 129 -7.62 -0.17 -4.33
CA VAL A 129 -7.07 -1.36 -3.66
C VAL A 129 -7.51 -2.65 -4.34
N LYS A 130 -8.78 -2.73 -4.78
CA LYS A 130 -9.31 -3.87 -5.52
C LYS A 130 -8.74 -3.95 -6.93
N LEU A 131 -8.59 -2.80 -7.61
CA LEU A 131 -7.96 -2.79 -8.93
C LEU A 131 -6.50 -3.24 -8.88
N LEU A 132 -5.75 -2.84 -7.85
CA LEU A 132 -4.37 -3.28 -7.62
C LEU A 132 -4.28 -4.79 -7.40
N ASP A 133 -5.12 -5.36 -6.54
CA ASP A 133 -5.13 -6.81 -6.34
C ASP A 133 -5.55 -7.57 -7.61
N LEU A 134 -6.50 -7.03 -8.39
CA LEU A 134 -6.86 -7.59 -9.70
C LEU A 134 -5.67 -7.59 -10.68
N GLU A 135 -4.96 -6.47 -10.80
CA GLU A 135 -3.77 -6.31 -11.65
C GLU A 135 -2.63 -7.24 -11.21
N GLU A 136 -2.47 -7.40 -9.90
CA GLU A 136 -1.46 -8.27 -9.28
C GLU A 136 -1.93 -9.74 -9.15
N LYS A 137 -2.99 -10.12 -9.90
CA LYS A 137 -3.51 -11.48 -10.07
C LYS A 137 -3.99 -12.13 -8.76
N ARG A 138 -4.53 -11.33 -7.85
CA ARG A 138 -5.17 -11.79 -6.61
C ARG A 138 -6.70 -11.79 -6.74
N PRO A 139 -7.42 -12.68 -6.05
CA PRO A 139 -8.88 -12.64 -5.99
C PRO A 139 -9.40 -11.36 -5.31
N VAL A 140 -10.47 -10.76 -5.88
CA VAL A 140 -11.12 -9.52 -5.40
C VAL A 140 -12.62 -9.54 -5.59
#